data_AF-A0A938GMJ2-F1
#
_entry.id   AF-A0A938GMJ2-F1
#
_cell.length_a   1.000
_cell.length_b   1.000
_cell.length_c   1.000
_cell.angle_alpha   90.00
_cell.angle_beta   90.00
_cell.angle_gamma   90.00
#
_symmetry.space_group_name_H-M   'P 1'
#
loop_
_entity.id
_entity.type
_entity.pdbx_description
1 polymer ?
#
loop_
_entity_poly.entity_id
_entity_poly.type
_entity_poly.pdbx_seq_one_letter_code
_entity_poly.pdbx_strand_id
1 'polypeptide(L)'
;MLTPERVSDLNQLRELFEAKFSEALKTVGKQMEFHELFTERTKFREQIQNTIGKDLDGFLLQDVAIDYLEQTPLDQHDPSNVLDAEGIKKITEITQRERVLSNEFSQRALVRIEKENADADIARREQKRRNEEDTAKQARSISEVKANEEALARKVIESRRMEVEGKRLEAEESIRLRTEDMNRAVQEREFTVRKEKQRLEQEAIQEGDEARVRRERLVSLTEMEK
;
A
#
# COMPACT_ATOMS: atom_id res chain seq x y z
N MET A 1 -51.51 -77.14 -15.29
CA MET A 1 -51.74 -77.27 -16.74
C MET A 1 -52.39 -76.00 -17.25
N LEU A 2 -51.87 -75.43 -18.34
CA LEU A 2 -52.45 -74.26 -18.98
C LEU A 2 -53.77 -74.67 -19.66
N THR A 3 -54.88 -74.02 -19.29
CA THR A 3 -56.16 -74.15 -19.98
C THR A 3 -56.34 -72.99 -20.95
N PRO A 4 -57.08 -73.14 -22.06
CA PRO A 4 -57.33 -72.06 -23.03
C PRO A 4 -57.93 -70.79 -22.39
N GLU A 5 -58.78 -70.97 -21.38
CA GLU A 5 -59.36 -69.86 -20.59
C GLU A 5 -58.29 -69.12 -19.76
N ARG A 6 -57.30 -69.84 -19.21
CA ARG A 6 -56.16 -69.27 -18.47
C ARG A 6 -55.21 -68.47 -19.34
N VAL A 7 -54.98 -68.94 -20.57
CA VAL A 7 -54.09 -68.30 -21.55
C VAL A 7 -54.72 -67.03 -22.12
N SER A 8 -56.05 -66.90 -22.05
CA SER A 8 -56.80 -65.75 -22.57
C SER A 8 -56.98 -64.64 -21.53
N ASP A 9 -56.78 -64.94 -20.24
CA ASP A 9 -56.97 -63.99 -19.13
C ASP A 9 -55.64 -63.36 -18.71
N LEU A 10 -55.54 -62.05 -18.91
CA LEU A 10 -54.35 -61.25 -18.65
C LEU A 10 -53.96 -61.25 -17.16
N ASN A 11 -54.94 -61.36 -16.25
CA ASN A 11 -54.67 -61.42 -14.82
C ASN A 11 -54.04 -62.76 -14.42
N GLN A 12 -54.52 -63.86 -14.99
CA GLN A 12 -53.99 -65.19 -14.71
C GLN A 12 -52.59 -65.38 -15.31
N LEU A 13 -52.30 -64.76 -16.46
CA LEU A 13 -50.95 -64.70 -17.01
C LEU A 13 -50.00 -63.89 -16.12
N ARG A 14 -50.45 -62.74 -15.60
CA ARG A 14 -49.66 -61.97 -14.63
C ARG A 14 -49.32 -62.81 -13.41
N GLU A 15 -50.31 -63.42 -12.78
CA GLU A 15 -50.11 -64.24 -11.58
C GLU A 15 -49.17 -65.43 -11.84
N LEU A 16 -49.27 -66.06 -13.03
CA LEU A 16 -48.43 -67.19 -13.41
C LEU A 16 -46.95 -66.82 -13.50
N PHE A 17 -46.64 -65.62 -14.00
CA PHE A 17 -45.25 -65.22 -14.26
C PHE A 17 -44.66 -64.22 -13.26
N GLU A 18 -45.47 -63.50 -12.50
CA GLU A 18 -45.04 -62.47 -11.56
C GLU A 18 -44.00 -62.98 -10.56
N ALA A 19 -44.17 -64.21 -10.07
CA ALA A 19 -43.20 -64.87 -9.21
C ALA A 19 -41.84 -65.09 -9.91
N LYS A 20 -41.85 -65.64 -11.13
CA LYS A 20 -40.63 -65.89 -11.93
C LYS A 20 -39.90 -64.59 -12.28
N PHE A 21 -40.62 -63.56 -12.72
CA PHE A 21 -40.04 -62.25 -13.03
C PHE A 21 -39.49 -61.56 -11.78
N SER A 22 -40.21 -61.61 -10.66
CA SER A 22 -39.75 -61.02 -9.39
C SER A 22 -38.50 -61.70 -8.85
N GLU A 23 -38.41 -63.02 -8.97
CA GLU A 23 -37.22 -63.79 -8.57
C GLU A 23 -36.00 -63.45 -9.44
N ALA A 24 -36.20 -63.36 -10.76
CA ALA A 24 -35.13 -62.99 -11.68
C ALA A 24 -34.62 -61.56 -11.41
N LEU A 25 -35.53 -60.59 -11.23
CA LEU A 25 -35.17 -59.22 -10.92
C LEU A 25 -34.36 -59.12 -9.61
N LYS A 26 -34.80 -59.82 -8.56
CA LYS A 26 -34.09 -59.86 -7.26
C LYS A 26 -32.72 -60.52 -7.37
N THR A 27 -32.59 -61.56 -8.19
CA THR A 27 -31.33 -62.30 -8.36
C THR A 27 -30.29 -61.45 -9.08
N VAL A 28 -30.68 -60.83 -10.20
CA VAL A 28 -29.78 -59.98 -10.98
C VAL A 28 -29.46 -58.69 -10.22
N GLY A 29 -30.47 -58.08 -9.58
CA GLY A 29 -30.29 -56.85 -8.79
C GLY A 29 -29.31 -56.98 -7.63
N LYS A 30 -29.14 -58.18 -7.05
CA LYS A 30 -28.15 -58.46 -6.00
C LYS A 30 -26.72 -58.58 -6.51
N GLN A 31 -26.52 -58.83 -7.80
CA GLN A 31 -25.20 -59.07 -8.40
C GLN A 31 -24.54 -57.78 -8.92
N MET A 32 -25.31 -56.70 -9.04
CA MET A 32 -24.84 -55.43 -9.59
C MET A 32 -24.84 -54.33 -8.51
N GLU A 33 -23.90 -53.39 -8.61
CA GLU A 33 -23.90 -52.22 -7.75
C GLU A 33 -24.93 -51.19 -8.21
N PHE A 34 -25.45 -50.37 -7.29
CA PHE A 34 -26.53 -49.42 -7.58
C PHE A 34 -26.22 -48.49 -8.76
N HIS A 35 -24.99 -47.97 -8.84
CA HIS A 35 -24.58 -47.09 -9.95
C HIS A 35 -24.58 -47.82 -11.30
N GLU A 36 -24.20 -49.10 -11.31
CA GLU A 36 -24.15 -49.92 -12.53
C GLU A 36 -25.54 -50.17 -13.11
N LEU A 37 -26.59 -50.18 -12.29
CA LEU A 37 -27.97 -50.30 -12.77
C LEU A 37 -28.41 -49.09 -13.63
N PHE A 38 -27.78 -47.92 -13.45
CA PHE A 38 -28.06 -46.73 -14.25
C PHE A 38 -27.15 -46.63 -15.47
N THR A 39 -25.87 -46.98 -15.33
CA THR A 39 -24.89 -46.86 -16.44
C THR A 39 -24.96 -48.05 -17.39
N GLU A 40 -25.15 -49.26 -16.88
CA GLU A 40 -25.11 -50.53 -17.61
C GLU A 40 -26.52 -51.13 -17.79
N ARG A 41 -27.51 -50.30 -18.15
CA ARG A 41 -28.92 -50.73 -18.35
C ARG A 41 -29.06 -51.89 -19.33
N THR A 42 -28.25 -51.92 -20.39
CA THR A 42 -28.27 -53.01 -21.38
C THR A 42 -27.84 -54.33 -20.75
N LYS A 43 -26.75 -54.32 -19.97
CA LYS A 43 -26.25 -55.50 -19.26
C LYS A 43 -27.26 -56.01 -18.24
N PHE A 44 -27.91 -55.11 -17.50
CA PHE A 44 -28.95 -55.48 -16.53
C PHE A 44 -30.15 -56.16 -17.24
N ARG A 45 -30.60 -55.60 -18.38
CA ARG A 45 -31.67 -56.20 -19.21
C ARG A 45 -31.29 -57.59 -19.71
N GLU A 46 -30.09 -57.74 -20.26
CA GLU A 46 -29.60 -59.04 -20.79
C GLU A 46 -29.52 -60.08 -19.69
N GLN A 47 -29.03 -59.72 -18.51
CA GLN A 47 -28.97 -60.63 -17.37
C GLN A 47 -30.37 -61.04 -16.91
N ILE A 48 -31.34 -60.13 -16.85
CA ILE A 48 -32.74 -60.45 -16.53
C ILE A 48 -33.31 -61.46 -17.55
N GLN A 49 -33.12 -61.20 -18.85
CA GLN A 49 -33.58 -62.11 -19.91
C GLN A 49 -32.93 -63.50 -19.80
N ASN A 50 -31.65 -63.56 -19.47
CA ASN A 50 -30.92 -64.82 -19.29
C ASN A 50 -31.39 -65.59 -18.05
N THR A 51 -31.71 -64.91 -16.94
CA THR A 51 -32.21 -65.56 -15.71
C THR A 51 -33.62 -66.10 -15.86
N ILE A 52 -34.50 -65.38 -16.59
CA ILE A 52 -35.87 -65.85 -16.87
C ILE A 52 -35.86 -67.01 -17.87
N GLY A 53 -34.95 -66.96 -18.85
CA GLY A 53 -34.87 -67.91 -19.94
C GLY A 53 -35.80 -67.57 -21.11
N LYS A 54 -35.72 -68.37 -22.18
CA LYS A 54 -36.50 -68.16 -23.41
C LYS A 54 -37.85 -68.91 -23.44
N ASP A 55 -38.02 -69.95 -22.63
CA ASP A 55 -39.20 -70.81 -22.65
C ASP A 55 -40.01 -70.65 -21.36
N LEU A 56 -41.17 -69.99 -21.47
CA LEU A 56 -42.07 -69.64 -20.37
C LEU A 56 -43.34 -70.49 -20.43
N ASP A 57 -43.21 -71.80 -20.18
CA ASP A 57 -44.35 -72.73 -20.13
C ASP A 57 -45.25 -72.64 -21.38
N GLY A 58 -44.64 -72.49 -22.58
CA GLY A 58 -45.34 -72.31 -23.86
C GLY A 58 -45.44 -70.87 -24.36
N PHE A 59 -44.97 -69.88 -23.60
CA PHE A 59 -44.82 -68.49 -24.03
C PHE A 59 -43.36 -68.17 -24.38
N LEU A 60 -43.17 -67.25 -25.32
CA LEU A 60 -41.86 -66.73 -25.71
C LEU A 60 -41.72 -65.29 -25.21
N LEU A 61 -40.66 -65.01 -24.45
CA LEU A 61 -40.30 -63.65 -24.05
C LEU A 61 -39.67 -62.91 -25.25
N GLN A 62 -40.35 -61.87 -25.76
CA GLN A 62 -39.90 -61.14 -26.94
C GLN A 62 -38.89 -60.03 -26.63
N ASP A 63 -39.21 -59.15 -25.66
CA ASP A 63 -38.30 -58.11 -25.16
C ASP A 63 -38.65 -57.75 -23.70
N VAL A 64 -37.69 -57.16 -23.00
CA VAL A 64 -37.84 -56.62 -21.65
C VAL A 64 -37.34 -55.19 -21.66
N ALA A 65 -38.19 -54.25 -21.23
CA ALA A 65 -37.80 -52.86 -21.04
C ALA A 65 -37.91 -52.49 -19.56
N ILE A 66 -36.96 -51.67 -19.09
CA ILE A 66 -36.99 -51.10 -17.75
C ILE A 66 -37.51 -49.68 -17.91
N ASP A 67 -38.70 -49.43 -17.39
CA ASP A 67 -39.38 -48.14 -17.49
C ASP A 67 -38.75 -47.14 -16.51
N TYR A 68 -38.88 -47.42 -15.21
CA TYR A 68 -38.37 -46.56 -14.16
C TYR A 68 -37.54 -47.35 -13.14
N LEU A 69 -36.43 -46.75 -12.71
CA LEU A 69 -35.56 -47.27 -11.67
C LEU A 69 -35.25 -46.14 -10.72
N GLU A 70 -35.72 -46.26 -9.49
CA GLU A 70 -35.43 -45.34 -8.41
C GLU A 70 -34.95 -46.10 -7.17
N GLN A 71 -34.24 -45.38 -6.31
CA GLN A 71 -33.94 -45.87 -4.97
C GLN A 71 -35.20 -45.73 -4.13
N THR A 72 -35.65 -46.84 -3.53
CA THR A 72 -36.69 -46.79 -2.50
C THR A 72 -36.22 -45.90 -1.34
N PRO A 73 -36.98 -44.85 -0.98
CA PRO A 73 -36.57 -43.94 0.08
C PRO A 73 -36.53 -44.67 1.43
N LEU A 74 -35.62 -44.23 2.32
CA LEU A 74 -35.22 -44.97 3.53
C LEU A 74 -36.39 -45.27 4.49
N ASP A 75 -37.40 -44.42 4.49
CA ASP A 75 -38.63 -44.54 5.28
C ASP A 75 -39.52 -45.71 4.87
N GLN A 76 -39.35 -46.23 3.65
CA GLN A 76 -40.08 -47.38 3.13
C GLN A 76 -39.33 -48.71 3.32
N HIS A 77 -38.10 -48.69 3.85
CA HIS A 77 -37.35 -49.91 4.17
C HIS A 77 -37.82 -50.49 5.49
N ASP A 78 -38.02 -51.81 5.55
CA ASP A 78 -38.37 -52.49 6.79
C ASP A 78 -37.10 -52.96 7.53
N PRO A 79 -36.75 -52.39 8.71
CA PRO A 79 -35.56 -52.79 9.46
C PRO A 79 -35.57 -54.26 9.92
N SER A 80 -36.74 -54.90 9.94
CA SER A 80 -36.90 -56.32 10.29
C SER A 80 -36.69 -57.26 9.11
N ASN A 81 -36.68 -56.74 7.87
CA ASN A 81 -36.33 -57.50 6.68
C ASN A 81 -34.81 -57.53 6.50
N VAL A 82 -34.24 -58.73 6.32
CA VAL A 82 -32.79 -58.94 6.22
C VAL A 82 -32.17 -58.18 5.04
N LEU A 83 -32.86 -58.10 3.90
CA LEU A 83 -32.35 -57.41 2.71
C LEU A 83 -32.39 -55.89 2.89
N ASP A 84 -33.47 -55.37 3.44
CA ASP A 84 -33.64 -53.95 3.69
C ASP A 84 -32.68 -53.47 4.78
N ALA A 85 -32.46 -54.27 5.83
CA ALA A 85 -31.46 -53.98 6.86
C ALA A 85 -30.03 -53.88 6.30
N GLU A 86 -29.66 -54.75 5.37
CA GLU A 86 -28.38 -54.68 4.66
C GLU A 86 -28.29 -53.42 3.77
N GLY A 87 -29.39 -53.07 3.10
CA GLY A 87 -29.52 -51.83 2.34
C GLY A 87 -29.35 -50.57 3.19
N ILE A 88 -30.10 -50.46 4.30
CA ILE A 88 -30.00 -49.36 5.27
C ILE A 88 -28.56 -49.23 5.77
N LYS A 89 -27.90 -50.35 6.11
CA LYS A 89 -26.51 -50.36 6.56
C LYS A 89 -25.58 -49.78 5.50
N LYS A 90 -25.67 -50.25 4.24
CA LYS A 90 -24.79 -49.80 3.15
C LYS A 90 -25.02 -48.32 2.81
N ILE A 91 -26.27 -47.87 2.77
CA ILE A 91 -26.63 -46.45 2.57
C ILE A 91 -26.03 -45.59 3.69
N THR A 92 -26.21 -46.02 4.95
CA THR A 92 -25.69 -45.30 6.11
C THR A 92 -24.17 -45.23 6.07
N GLU A 93 -23.48 -46.33 5.77
CA GLU A 93 -22.03 -46.39 5.68
C GLU A 93 -21.48 -45.40 4.63
N ILE A 94 -22.02 -45.42 3.41
CA ILE A 94 -21.62 -44.50 2.34
C ILE A 94 -21.87 -43.05 2.77
N THR A 95 -23.05 -42.76 3.31
CA THR A 95 -23.42 -41.41 3.72
C THR A 95 -22.52 -40.88 4.85
N GLN A 96 -22.21 -41.71 5.85
CA GLN A 96 -21.32 -41.32 6.95
C GLN A 96 -19.89 -41.12 6.46
N ARG A 97 -19.40 -41.98 5.57
CA ARG A 97 -18.07 -41.83 4.95
C ARG A 97 -17.96 -40.49 4.21
N GLU A 98 -18.92 -40.17 3.35
CA GLU A 98 -18.94 -38.90 2.62
C GLU A 98 -19.05 -37.70 3.57
N ARG A 99 -19.83 -37.82 4.64
CA ARG A 99 -19.92 -36.78 5.68
C ARG A 99 -18.58 -36.53 6.39
N VAL A 100 -17.84 -37.58 6.72
CA VAL A 100 -16.50 -37.47 7.33
C VAL A 100 -15.53 -36.82 6.35
N LEU A 101 -15.51 -37.26 5.09
CA LEU A 101 -14.66 -36.66 4.05
C LEU A 101 -14.98 -35.19 3.83
N SER A 102 -16.27 -34.84 3.75
CA SER A 102 -16.73 -33.45 3.62
C SER A 102 -16.28 -32.58 4.80
N ASN A 103 -16.39 -33.11 6.03
CA ASN A 103 -15.90 -32.42 7.22
C ASN A 103 -14.38 -32.24 7.18
N GLU A 104 -13.64 -33.28 6.82
CA GLU A 104 -12.18 -33.23 6.70
C GLU A 104 -11.73 -32.18 5.69
N PHE A 105 -12.35 -32.13 4.50
CA PHE A 105 -12.06 -31.10 3.50
C PHE A 105 -12.38 -29.70 4.03
N SER A 106 -13.51 -29.53 4.72
CA SER A 106 -13.89 -28.25 5.31
C SER A 106 -12.88 -27.78 6.36
N GLN A 107 -12.45 -28.67 7.26
CA GLN A 107 -11.45 -28.36 8.28
C GLN A 107 -10.07 -28.05 7.68
N ARG A 108 -9.63 -28.85 6.69
CA ARG A 108 -8.37 -28.58 5.96
C ARG A 108 -8.41 -27.24 5.23
N ALA A 109 -9.54 -26.87 4.64
CA ALA A 109 -9.72 -25.58 3.99
C ALA A 109 -9.62 -24.43 5.01
N LEU A 110 -10.30 -24.54 6.15
CA LEU A 110 -10.23 -23.54 7.22
C LEU A 110 -8.80 -23.34 7.73
N VAL A 111 -8.07 -24.42 8.01
CA VAL A 111 -6.66 -24.33 8.45
C VAL A 111 -5.77 -23.67 7.39
N ARG A 112 -6.01 -23.97 6.11
CA ARG A 112 -5.26 -23.34 5.01
C ARG A 112 -5.53 -21.85 4.92
N ILE A 113 -6.80 -21.45 4.98
CA ILE A 113 -7.22 -20.04 4.97
C ILE A 113 -6.59 -19.30 6.15
N GLU A 114 -6.66 -19.87 7.34
CA GLU A 114 -6.09 -19.25 8.55
C GLU A 114 -4.57 -19.08 8.43
N LYS A 115 -3.87 -20.07 7.88
CA LYS A 115 -2.43 -19.97 7.62
C LYS A 115 -2.11 -18.87 6.60
N GLU A 116 -2.82 -18.83 5.48
CA GLU A 116 -2.64 -17.79 4.45
C GLU A 116 -2.93 -16.39 5.02
N ASN A 117 -3.96 -16.25 5.85
CA ASN A 117 -4.27 -14.99 6.55
C ASN A 117 -3.13 -14.59 7.51
N ALA A 118 -2.61 -15.53 8.29
CA ALA A 118 -1.50 -15.26 9.21
C ALA A 118 -0.23 -14.83 8.45
N ASP A 119 0.10 -15.51 7.36
CA ASP A 119 1.24 -15.17 6.50
C ASP A 119 1.05 -13.78 5.85
N ALA A 120 -0.15 -13.48 5.37
CA ALA A 120 -0.49 -12.18 4.79
C ALA A 120 -0.40 -11.04 5.84
N ASP A 121 -0.82 -11.29 7.08
CA ASP A 121 -0.72 -10.33 8.17
C ASP A 121 0.74 -10.07 8.57
N ILE A 122 1.59 -11.11 8.60
CA ILE A 122 3.03 -10.95 8.84
C ILE A 122 3.65 -10.10 7.73
N ALA A 123 3.37 -10.41 6.46
CA ALA A 123 3.85 -9.65 5.32
C ALA A 123 3.40 -8.18 5.37
N ARG A 124 2.13 -7.93 5.76
CA ARG A 124 1.59 -6.58 5.93
C ARG A 124 2.33 -5.79 7.02
N ARG A 125 2.60 -6.42 8.18
CA ARG A 125 3.35 -5.77 9.28
C ARG A 125 4.78 -5.44 8.86
N GLU A 126 5.45 -6.36 8.19
CA GLU A 126 6.82 -6.13 7.68
C GLU A 126 6.85 -5.01 6.63
N GLN A 127 5.89 -4.99 5.70
CA GLN A 127 5.79 -3.90 4.73
C GLN A 127 5.53 -2.55 5.41
N LYS A 128 4.67 -2.52 6.43
CA LYS A 128 4.42 -1.31 7.23
C LYS A 128 5.69 -0.82 7.92
N ARG A 129 6.47 -1.72 8.54
CA ARG A 129 7.75 -1.40 9.16
C ARG A 129 8.72 -0.78 8.14
N ARG A 130 8.86 -1.38 6.96
CA ARG A 130 9.71 -0.83 5.88
C ARG A 130 9.28 0.56 5.44
N ASN A 131 7.97 0.76 5.23
CA ASN A 131 7.43 2.07 4.86
C ASN A 131 7.72 3.13 5.94
N GLU A 132 7.58 2.79 7.22
CA GLU A 132 7.89 3.69 8.35
C GLU A 132 9.39 4.00 8.41
N GLU A 133 10.26 3.01 8.21
CA GLU A 133 11.72 3.21 8.16
C GLU A 133 12.14 4.11 6.99
N ASP A 134 11.57 3.90 5.81
CA ASP A 134 11.86 4.71 4.63
C ASP A 134 11.34 6.14 4.81
N THR A 135 10.14 6.31 5.39
CA THR A 135 9.59 7.63 5.73
C THR A 135 10.50 8.35 6.74
N ALA A 136 10.97 7.66 7.77
CA ALA A 136 11.88 8.23 8.76
C ALA A 136 13.25 8.61 8.15
N LYS A 137 13.81 7.78 7.26
CA LYS A 137 15.03 8.10 6.52
C LYS A 137 14.85 9.33 5.63
N GLN A 138 13.74 9.40 4.90
CA GLN A 138 13.43 10.53 4.03
C GLN A 138 13.27 11.82 4.85
N ALA A 139 12.56 11.76 5.98
CA ALA A 139 12.41 12.89 6.89
C ALA A 139 13.77 13.37 7.44
N ARG A 140 14.65 12.43 7.84
CA ARG A 140 16.02 12.76 8.28
C ARG A 140 16.82 13.44 7.18
N SER A 141 16.82 12.88 5.97
CA SER A 141 17.54 13.46 4.83
C SER A 141 17.04 14.86 4.49
N ILE A 142 15.72 15.07 4.49
CA ILE A 142 15.13 16.41 4.29
C ILE A 142 15.59 17.38 5.39
N SER A 143 15.62 16.95 6.64
CA SER A 143 16.07 17.79 7.76
C SER A 143 17.55 18.16 7.64
N GLU A 144 18.41 17.22 7.23
CA GLU A 144 19.84 17.47 7.01
C GLU A 144 20.06 18.46 5.86
N VAL A 145 19.37 18.27 4.73
CA VAL A 145 19.43 19.19 3.59
C VAL A 145 18.95 20.58 4.01
N LYS A 146 17.81 20.70 4.70
CA LYS A 146 17.32 21.99 5.22
C LYS A 146 18.32 22.67 6.15
N ALA A 147 18.90 21.93 7.09
CA ALA A 147 19.89 22.48 8.02
C ALA A 147 21.15 22.98 7.30
N ASN A 148 21.63 22.24 6.29
CA ASN A 148 22.77 22.62 5.47
C ASN A 148 22.48 23.87 4.63
N GLU A 149 21.33 23.91 3.95
CA GLU A 149 20.90 25.08 3.17
C GLU A 149 20.72 26.33 4.05
N GLU A 150 20.12 26.19 5.24
CA GLU A 150 20.03 27.30 6.19
C GLU A 150 21.40 27.78 6.69
N ALA A 151 22.34 26.85 6.93
CA ALA A 151 23.70 27.21 7.33
C ALA A 151 24.44 27.94 6.21
N LEU A 152 24.29 27.51 4.96
CA LEU A 152 24.83 28.20 3.79
C LEU A 152 24.20 29.58 3.62
N ALA A 153 22.87 29.68 3.71
CA ALA A 153 22.15 30.94 3.65
C ALA A 153 22.65 31.94 4.72
N ARG A 154 22.79 31.48 5.98
CA ARG A 154 23.35 32.29 7.07
C ARG A 154 24.77 32.76 6.78
N LYS A 155 25.66 31.88 6.27
CA LYS A 155 27.03 32.27 5.87
C LYS A 155 27.02 33.34 4.80
N VAL A 156 26.16 33.22 3.79
CA VAL A 156 26.05 34.23 2.71
C VAL A 156 25.53 35.56 3.25
N ILE A 157 24.52 35.55 4.13
CA ILE A 157 23.98 36.76 4.76
C ILE A 157 25.06 37.47 5.58
N GLU A 158 25.77 36.75 6.45
CA GLU A 158 26.85 37.35 7.26
C GLU A 158 28.03 37.83 6.41
N SER A 159 28.40 37.10 5.36
CA SER A 159 29.45 37.53 4.42
C SER A 159 29.07 38.83 3.72
N ARG A 160 27.81 38.96 3.26
CA ARG A 160 27.32 40.20 2.65
C ARG A 160 27.26 41.34 3.66
N ARG A 161 26.86 41.04 4.90
CA ARG A 161 26.85 42.03 5.99
C ARG A 161 28.24 42.56 6.28
N MET A 162 29.24 41.68 6.39
CA MET A 162 30.65 42.08 6.56
C MET A 162 31.15 42.92 5.38
N GLU A 163 30.79 42.58 4.14
CA GLU A 163 31.16 43.39 2.97
C GLU A 163 30.55 44.79 3.01
N VAL A 164 29.26 44.90 3.36
CA VAL A 164 28.56 46.19 3.47
C VAL A 164 29.15 47.03 4.60
N GLU A 165 29.37 46.45 5.79
CA GLU A 165 29.99 47.15 6.91
C GLU A 165 31.44 47.55 6.61
N GLY A 166 32.20 46.70 5.90
CA GLY A 166 33.55 47.02 5.43
C GLY A 166 33.56 48.25 4.53
N LYS A 167 32.71 48.27 3.48
CA LYS A 167 32.57 49.43 2.59
C LYS A 167 32.08 50.68 3.33
N ARG A 168 31.23 50.53 4.34
CA ARG A 168 30.78 51.65 5.19
C ARG A 168 31.93 52.23 6.01
N LEU A 169 32.74 51.38 6.63
CA LEU A 169 33.92 51.79 7.40
C LEU A 169 34.96 52.48 6.52
N GLU A 170 35.25 51.93 5.33
CA GLU A 170 36.16 52.57 4.34
C GLU A 170 35.65 53.95 3.92
N ALA A 171 34.34 54.08 3.67
CA ALA A 171 33.74 55.38 3.35
C ALA A 171 33.84 56.37 4.53
N GLU A 172 33.54 55.93 5.76
CA GLU A 172 33.69 56.76 6.96
C GLU A 172 35.14 57.18 7.21
N GLU A 173 36.11 56.28 7.01
CA GLU A 173 37.53 56.58 7.12
C GLU A 173 37.95 57.63 6.07
N SER A 174 37.54 57.46 4.81
CA SER A 174 37.81 58.45 3.75
C SER A 174 37.21 59.82 4.07
N ILE A 175 35.98 59.87 4.59
CA ILE A 175 35.33 61.12 5.01
C ILE A 175 36.09 61.74 6.18
N ARG A 176 36.49 60.95 7.19
CA ARG A 176 37.25 61.43 8.34
C ARG A 176 38.60 62.02 7.92
N LEU A 177 39.37 61.30 7.10
CA LEU A 177 40.66 61.78 6.58
C LEU A 177 40.49 63.10 5.82
N ARG A 178 39.52 63.19 4.90
CA ARG A 178 39.23 64.44 4.18
C ARG A 178 38.81 65.57 5.11
N THR A 179 38.05 65.26 6.16
CA THR A 179 37.63 66.25 7.16
C THR A 179 38.82 66.76 7.97
N GLU A 180 39.73 65.86 8.35
CA GLU A 180 40.96 66.19 9.07
C GLU A 180 41.92 67.01 8.20
N ASP A 181 42.12 66.61 6.94
CA ASP A 181 42.90 67.36 5.95
C ASP A 181 42.33 68.77 5.73
N MET A 182 40.99 68.87 5.61
CA MET A 182 40.31 70.17 5.50
C MET A 182 40.53 71.02 6.76
N ASN A 183 40.36 70.46 7.95
CA ASN A 183 40.59 71.17 9.21
C ASN A 183 42.03 71.64 9.34
N ARG A 184 43.00 70.81 8.94
CA ARG A 184 44.41 71.17 8.91
C ARG A 184 44.67 72.32 7.92
N ALA A 185 44.09 72.27 6.73
CA ALA A 185 44.20 73.35 5.75
C ALA A 185 43.56 74.67 6.25
N VAL A 186 42.45 74.60 6.98
CA VAL A 186 41.84 75.76 7.63
C VAL A 186 42.78 76.32 8.71
N GLN A 187 43.34 75.48 9.58
CA GLN A 187 44.29 75.90 10.61
C GLN A 187 45.56 76.52 9.99
N GLU A 188 46.10 75.94 8.92
CA GLU A 188 47.26 76.49 8.20
C GLU A 188 46.94 77.86 7.58
N ARG A 189 45.73 78.04 7.01
CA ARG A 189 45.26 79.34 6.50
C ARG A 189 45.08 80.36 7.62
N GLU A 190 44.41 80.00 8.71
CA GLU A 190 44.22 80.86 9.88
C GLU A 190 45.55 81.30 10.49
N PHE A 191 46.51 80.37 10.60
CA PHE A 191 47.86 80.67 11.07
C PHE A 191 48.58 81.63 10.12
N THR A 192 48.47 81.41 8.81
CA THR A 192 49.06 82.30 7.79
C THR A 192 48.48 83.70 7.88
N VAL A 193 47.15 83.83 7.89
CA VAL A 193 46.45 85.12 8.03
C VAL A 193 46.83 85.81 9.35
N ARG A 194 46.92 85.05 10.45
CA ARG A 194 47.34 85.59 11.75
C ARG A 194 48.77 86.12 11.72
N LYS A 195 49.69 85.40 11.07
CA LYS A 195 51.09 85.81 10.89
C LYS A 195 51.20 87.04 9.99
N GLU A 196 50.44 87.11 8.91
CA GLU A 196 50.37 88.29 8.03
C GLU A 196 49.81 89.50 8.77
N LYS A 197 48.73 89.32 9.54
CA LYS A 197 48.17 90.40 10.38
C LYS A 197 49.19 90.90 11.40
N GLN A 198 49.91 90.01 12.08
CA GLN A 198 51.01 90.39 12.98
C GLN A 198 52.13 91.13 12.25
N ARG A 199 52.45 90.74 11.01
CA ARG A 199 53.47 91.43 10.20
C ARG A 199 53.02 92.84 9.81
N LEU A 200 51.77 93.00 9.37
CA LEU A 200 51.16 94.30 9.08
C LEU A 200 51.08 95.20 10.32
N GLU A 201 50.75 94.64 11.49
CA GLU A 201 50.77 95.39 12.75
C GLU A 201 52.20 95.84 13.12
N GLN A 202 53.22 95.01 12.92
CA GLN A 202 54.62 95.40 13.11
C GLN A 202 55.08 96.46 12.11
N GLU A 203 54.72 96.33 10.83
CA GLU A 203 55.00 97.32 9.78
C GLU A 203 54.32 98.66 10.13
N ALA A 204 53.07 98.64 10.62
CA ALA A 204 52.36 99.86 11.04
C ALA A 204 52.97 100.52 12.28
N ILE A 205 53.51 99.74 13.23
CA ILE A 205 54.25 100.30 14.38
C ILE A 205 55.55 100.95 13.90
N GLN A 206 56.30 100.30 13.01
CA GLN A 206 57.53 100.87 12.43
C GLN A 206 57.25 102.14 11.62
N GLU A 207 56.21 102.15 10.79
CA GLU A 207 55.80 103.34 10.04
C GLU A 207 55.33 104.47 10.98
N GLY A 208 54.64 104.12 12.07
CA GLY A 208 54.26 105.05 13.14
C GLY A 208 55.47 105.65 13.85
N ASP A 209 56.49 104.86 14.16
CA ASP A 209 57.75 105.33 14.75
C ASP A 209 58.56 106.18 13.77
N GLU A 210 58.63 105.81 12.49
CA GLU A 210 59.25 106.62 11.44
C GLU A 210 58.52 107.96 11.21
N ALA A 211 57.20 107.98 11.28
CA ALA A 211 56.40 109.20 11.23
C ALA A 211 56.65 110.08 12.47
N ARG A 212 56.88 109.48 13.64
CA ARG A 212 57.24 110.20 14.87
C ARG A 212 58.63 110.83 14.76
N VAL A 213 59.63 110.10 14.25
CA VAL A 213 60.99 110.61 14.01
C VAL A 213 60.99 111.71 12.93
N ARG A 214 60.16 111.59 11.88
CA ARG A 214 59.98 112.67 10.89
C ARG A 214 59.34 113.91 11.50
N ARG A 215 58.39 113.75 12.42
CA ARG A 215 57.74 114.86 13.14
C ARG A 215 58.71 115.54 14.11
N GLU A 216 59.54 114.78 14.83
CA GLU A 216 60.60 115.32 15.71
C GLU A 216 61.67 116.11 14.91
N ARG A 217 62.09 115.64 13.73
CA ARG A 217 63.00 116.39 12.84
C ARG A 217 62.40 117.68 12.29
N LEU A 218 61.09 117.73 12.07
CA LEU A 218 60.38 118.93 11.64
C LEU A 218 60.29 119.96 12.78
N VAL A 219 60.05 119.50 14.01
CA VAL A 219 59.99 120.37 15.19
C VAL A 219 61.38 120.95 15.53
N SER A 220 62.46 120.19 15.37
CA SER A 220 63.81 120.71 15.60
C SER A 220 64.27 121.75 14.56
N LEU A 221 63.73 121.71 13.34
CA LEU A 221 63.98 122.75 12.32
C LEU A 221 63.22 124.06 12.61
N THR A 222 62.05 123.98 13.25
CA THR A 222 61.28 125.17 13.64
C THR A 222 61.79 125.86 14.92
N GLU A 223 62.57 125.19 15.75
CA GLU A 223 63.19 125.78 16.96
C GLU A 223 64.53 126.48 16.69
N MET A 224 65.06 126.44 15.46
CA MET A 224 66.27 127.17 15.06
C MET A 224 65.99 128.56 14.44
N GLU A 225 64.73 128.98 14.31
CA GLU A 225 64.34 130.28 13.73
C GLU A 225 63.71 131.28 14.72
N LYS A 226 63.90 131.10 16.04
CA LYS A 226 63.56 132.10 17.07
C LYS A 226 64.70 132.30 18.05
#